data_AF-A0A2M8GDX2-F1
#
_entry.id   AF-A0A2M8GDX2-F1
#
_cell.length_a   1.000
_cell.length_b   1.000
_cell.length_c   1.000
_cell.angle_alpha   90.00
_cell.angle_beta   90.00
_cell.angle_gamma   90.00
#
_symmetry.space_group_name_H-M   'P 1'
#
loop_
_entity.id
_entity.type
_entity.pdbx_description
1 polymer ?
#
loop_
_entity_poly.entity_id
_entity_poly.type
_entity_poly.pdbx_seq_one_letter_code
_entity_poly.pdbx_strand_id
1 'polypeptide(L)'
;MEREFPALLNSGYGITSPAEKDYNCIAWAAGDATAWWEPDPQYICFWPANIPRVYTLEAFVKAFETLGFAQCQDARCEDGFEKVTIYVSSDGIPTHAARQLSSGMWTSKLGNSEDIEHRSLEVLEGSIYGAVAIVLKRPTYT
;
A
#
# COMPACT_ATOMS: atom_id res chain seq x y z
N MET A 1 -7.57 -7.07 -14.02
CA MET A 1 -8.14 -6.46 -12.81
C MET A 1 -9.33 -7.24 -12.25
N GLU A 2 -10.52 -7.23 -12.84
CA GLU A 2 -11.73 -7.80 -12.21
C GLU A 2 -11.75 -9.33 -12.15
N ARG A 3 -11.02 -10.00 -13.04
CA ARG A 3 -10.79 -11.46 -12.94
C ARG A 3 -9.86 -11.84 -11.78
N GLU A 4 -8.97 -10.93 -11.42
CA GLU A 4 -7.95 -11.10 -10.37
C GLU A 4 -8.48 -10.63 -9.01
N PHE A 5 -9.35 -9.62 -9.01
CA PHE A 5 -10.02 -9.07 -7.84
C PHE A 5 -11.53 -8.97 -8.09
N PRO A 6 -12.27 -10.10 -8.01
CA PRO A 6 -13.70 -10.13 -8.30
C PRO A 6 -14.54 -9.21 -7.40
N ALA A 7 -14.07 -8.93 -6.19
CA ALA A 7 -14.75 -8.05 -5.24
C ALA A 7 -14.79 -6.58 -5.71
N LEU A 8 -13.89 -6.16 -6.61
CA LEU A 8 -13.90 -4.81 -7.20
C LEU A 8 -15.18 -4.53 -8.00
N LEU A 9 -15.78 -5.54 -8.64
CA LEU A 9 -17.00 -5.37 -9.44
C LEU A 9 -18.18 -4.81 -8.63
N ASN A 10 -18.21 -5.08 -7.33
CA ASN A 10 -19.30 -4.69 -6.44
C ASN A 10 -18.97 -3.45 -5.59
N SER A 11 -17.73 -2.94 -5.66
CA SER A 11 -17.27 -1.83 -4.80
C SER A 11 -17.36 -0.46 -5.47
N GLY A 12 -17.55 -0.41 -6.79
CA GLY A 12 -17.60 0.83 -7.57
C GLY A 12 -16.24 1.56 -7.63
N TYR A 13 -15.16 0.81 -7.88
CA TYR A 13 -13.82 1.40 -7.99
C TYR A 13 -13.70 2.34 -9.19
N GLY A 14 -12.83 3.33 -9.08
CA GLY A 14 -12.52 4.27 -10.17
C GLY A 14 -11.04 4.21 -10.54
N ILE A 15 -10.74 4.27 -11.83
CA ILE A 15 -9.37 4.42 -12.35
C ILE A 15 -8.96 5.89 -12.19
N THR A 16 -7.82 6.15 -11.54
CA THR A 16 -7.36 7.52 -11.25
C THR A 16 -6.16 7.95 -12.07
N SER A 17 -5.38 7.02 -12.64
CA SER A 17 -4.22 7.30 -13.48
C SER A 17 -3.93 6.17 -14.47
N PRO A 18 -3.23 6.44 -15.59
CA PRO A 18 -2.74 5.39 -16.49
C PRO A 18 -1.60 4.56 -15.86
N ALA A 19 -1.36 3.39 -16.44
CA ALA A 19 -0.26 2.49 -16.09
C ALA A 19 1.13 3.15 -16.17
N GLU A 20 1.65 3.63 -15.04
CA GLU A 20 3.02 4.13 -14.90
C GLU A 20 3.94 3.06 -14.31
N LYS A 21 5.14 2.89 -14.87
CA LYS A 21 6.11 1.83 -14.51
C LYS A 21 7.17 2.27 -13.51
N ASP A 22 7.18 3.55 -13.14
CA ASP A 22 8.31 4.14 -12.40
C ASP A 22 8.21 3.91 -10.88
N TYR A 23 7.04 3.49 -10.39
CA TYR A 23 6.78 3.19 -8.98
C TYR A 23 5.86 1.97 -8.84
N ASN A 24 5.88 1.32 -7.68
CA ASN A 24 5.02 0.19 -7.35
C ASN A 24 3.99 0.55 -6.27
N CYS A 25 3.19 -0.42 -5.81
CA CYS A 25 2.18 -0.19 -4.78
C CYS A 25 2.74 0.29 -3.44
N ILE A 26 3.95 -0.14 -3.07
CA ILE A 26 4.63 0.27 -1.84
C ILE A 26 5.01 1.75 -1.93
N ALA A 27 5.64 2.14 -3.03
CA ALA A 27 6.01 3.52 -3.33
C ALA A 27 4.77 4.43 -3.42
N TRP A 28 3.71 3.97 -4.10
CA TRP A 28 2.44 4.69 -4.18
C TRP A 28 1.83 4.92 -2.80
N ALA A 29 1.80 3.89 -1.95
CA ALA A 29 1.32 4.01 -0.58
C ALA A 29 2.20 4.94 0.28
N ALA A 30 3.51 4.96 0.03
CA ALA A 30 4.46 5.89 0.64
C ALA A 30 4.28 7.35 0.16
N GLY A 31 3.51 7.57 -0.92
CA GLY A 31 3.35 8.87 -1.55
C GLY A 31 4.55 9.27 -2.41
N ASP A 32 5.35 8.30 -2.86
CA ASP A 32 6.49 8.51 -3.74
C ASP A 32 6.18 7.92 -5.13
N ALA A 33 5.97 8.80 -6.11
CA ALA A 33 5.76 8.42 -7.51
C ALA A 33 7.05 8.47 -8.34
N THR A 34 8.21 8.62 -7.71
CA THR A 34 9.51 8.84 -8.38
C THR A 34 10.47 7.67 -8.29
N ALA A 35 10.14 6.66 -7.47
CA ALA A 35 10.99 5.50 -7.25
C ALA A 35 10.19 4.21 -7.05
N TRP A 36 10.80 3.10 -7.44
CA TRP A 36 10.30 1.76 -7.12
C TRP A 36 10.80 1.35 -5.73
N TRP A 37 9.89 1.07 -4.80
CA TRP A 37 10.23 0.72 -3.42
C TRP A 37 10.24 -0.80 -3.23
N GLU A 38 11.43 -1.38 -3.08
CA GLU A 38 11.56 -2.83 -2.89
C GLU A 38 12.82 -3.14 -2.07
N PRO A 39 12.73 -4.06 -1.07
CA PRO A 39 13.89 -4.48 -0.29
C PRO A 39 14.77 -5.46 -1.08
N ASP A 40 15.06 -5.13 -2.34
CA ASP A 40 15.80 -6.00 -3.23
C ASP A 40 17.26 -6.13 -2.74
N PRO A 41 17.82 -7.35 -2.69
CA PRO A 41 19.19 -7.56 -2.21
C PRO A 41 20.25 -7.04 -3.20
N GLN A 42 19.84 -6.65 -4.41
CA GLN A 42 20.72 -6.20 -5.49
C GLN A 42 20.92 -4.67 -5.46
N TYR A 43 20.22 -3.95 -4.58
CA TYR A 43 20.25 -2.49 -4.45
C TYR A 43 19.86 -1.75 -5.73
N ILE A 44 18.96 -2.34 -6.52
CA ILE A 44 18.43 -1.77 -7.77
C ILE A 44 17.30 -0.80 -7.44
N CYS A 45 16.43 -1.16 -6.52
CA CYS A 45 15.25 -0.40 -6.13
C CYS A 45 15.53 0.44 -4.89
N PHE A 46 14.74 1.49 -4.73
CA PHE A 46 14.79 2.31 -3.53
C PHE A 46 14.36 1.48 -2.31
N TRP A 47 15.10 1.63 -1.22
CA TRP A 47 14.69 1.16 0.10
C TRP A 47 15.32 2.08 1.14
N PRO A 48 14.60 2.47 2.21
CA PRO A 48 15.14 3.37 3.22
C PRO A 48 16.45 2.85 3.84
N ALA A 49 17.39 3.77 4.06
CA ALA A 49 18.66 3.44 4.69
C ALA A 49 18.46 2.89 6.10
N ASN A 50 19.36 1.99 6.53
CA ASN A 50 19.33 1.35 7.85
C ASN A 50 18.13 0.43 8.12
N ILE A 51 17.28 0.17 7.12
CA ILE A 51 16.24 -0.85 7.20
C ILE A 51 16.74 -2.11 6.48
N PRO A 52 16.64 -3.30 7.09
CA PRO A 52 17.00 -4.56 6.43
C PRO A 52 16.26 -4.73 5.10
N ARG A 53 17.00 -5.10 4.05
CA ARG A 53 16.46 -5.46 2.72
C ARG A 53 16.00 -6.91 2.71
N VAL A 54 14.90 -7.17 3.43
CA VAL A 54 14.26 -8.50 3.54
C VAL A 54 12.75 -8.39 3.41
N TYR A 55 12.12 -9.40 2.81
CA TYR A 55 10.67 -9.45 2.58
C TYR A 55 9.91 -9.92 3.82
N THR A 56 9.93 -9.10 4.86
CA THR A 56 9.21 -9.36 6.12
C THR A 56 8.29 -8.20 6.44
N LEU A 57 7.16 -8.48 7.08
CA LEU A 57 6.23 -7.43 7.52
C LEU A 57 6.94 -6.38 8.39
N GLU A 58 7.82 -6.81 9.30
CA GLU A 58 8.60 -5.91 10.16
C GLU A 58 9.46 -4.92 9.37
N ALA A 59 10.15 -5.38 8.32
CA ALA A 59 10.99 -4.50 7.49
C ALA A 59 10.15 -3.45 6.75
N PHE A 60 8.97 -3.84 6.24
CA PHE A 60 8.07 -2.91 5.56
C PHE A 60 7.47 -1.90 6.54
N VAL A 61 7.05 -2.33 7.74
CA VAL A 61 6.60 -1.42 8.80
C VAL A 61 7.68 -0.39 9.11
N LYS A 62 8.92 -0.84 9.34
CA LYS A 62 10.06 0.05 9.59
C LYS A 62 10.34 1.02 8.44
N ALA A 63 10.15 0.58 7.19
CA ALA A 63 10.27 1.46 6.04
C ALA A 63 9.23 2.60 6.09
N PHE A 64 7.95 2.30 6.38
CA PHE A 64 6.94 3.34 6.57
C PHE A 64 7.16 4.20 7.82
N GLU A 65 7.72 3.65 8.90
CA GLU A 65 8.09 4.43 10.09
C GLU A 65 9.11 5.53 9.77
N THR A 66 9.99 5.33 8.77
CA THR A 66 10.91 6.39 8.29
C THR A 66 10.19 7.60 7.72
N LEU A 67 8.93 7.43 7.31
CA LEU A 67 8.05 8.47 6.78
C LEU A 67 7.12 9.07 7.86
N GLY A 68 7.33 8.72 9.13
CA GLY A 68 6.56 9.19 10.27
C GLY A 68 5.26 8.41 10.54
N PHE A 69 5.04 7.28 9.85
CA PHE A 69 3.93 6.40 10.17
C PHE A 69 4.19 5.62 11.47
N ALA A 70 3.12 5.35 12.21
CA ALA A 70 3.13 4.50 13.39
C ALA A 70 1.93 3.55 13.37
N GLN A 71 2.03 2.40 14.02
CA GLN A 71 0.95 1.42 14.04
C GLN A 71 -0.36 2.01 14.56
N CYS A 72 -1.45 1.69 13.87
CA CYS A 72 -2.81 2.05 14.20
C CYS A 72 -3.69 0.80 14.22
N GLN A 73 -4.67 0.76 15.13
CA GLN A 73 -5.60 -0.37 15.22
C GLN A 73 -6.83 -0.22 14.31
N ASP A 74 -7.02 0.95 13.69
CA ASP A 74 -8.26 1.30 13.01
C ASP A 74 -8.03 1.86 11.61
N ALA A 75 -8.67 1.26 10.62
CA ALA A 75 -8.67 1.66 9.21
C ALA A 75 -9.65 2.81 8.90
N ARG A 76 -10.52 3.20 9.83
CA ARG A 76 -11.48 4.32 9.63
C ARG A 76 -10.75 5.63 9.38
N CYS A 77 -11.27 6.46 8.47
CA CYS A 77 -10.73 7.78 8.21
C CYS A 77 -10.76 8.64 9.48
N GLU A 78 -9.70 9.41 9.72
CA GLU A 78 -9.50 10.23 10.91
C GLU A 78 -8.96 11.60 10.48
N ASP A 79 -9.68 12.68 10.79
CA ASP A 79 -9.27 14.03 10.41
C ASP A 79 -7.88 14.35 10.97
N GLY A 80 -7.03 14.94 10.12
CA GLY A 80 -5.64 15.28 10.47
C GLY A 80 -4.67 14.10 10.41
N PHE A 81 -5.10 12.93 9.94
CA PHE A 81 -4.23 11.77 9.73
C PHE A 81 -4.42 11.16 8.34
N GLU A 82 -3.33 10.65 7.78
CA GLU A 82 -3.37 9.73 6.65
C GLU A 82 -2.93 8.34 7.11
N LYS A 83 -3.49 7.31 6.46
CA LYS A 83 -3.26 5.92 6.83
C LYS A 83 -2.71 5.12 5.66
N VAL A 84 -1.93 4.11 5.97
CA VAL A 84 -1.49 3.09 5.01
C VAL A 84 -1.79 1.71 5.57
N THR A 85 -1.96 0.74 4.70
CA THR A 85 -2.07 -0.67 5.07
C THR A 85 -1.05 -1.49 4.29
N ILE A 86 -0.61 -2.60 4.88
CA ILE A 86 0.23 -3.60 4.24
C ILE A 86 -0.54 -4.92 4.21
N TYR A 87 -0.61 -5.54 3.05
CA TYR A 87 -1.16 -6.88 2.87
C TYR A 87 -0.04 -7.91 2.86
N VAL A 88 -0.33 -9.10 3.36
CA VAL A 88 0.60 -10.23 3.36
C VAL A 88 -0.05 -11.48 2.79
N SER A 89 0.73 -12.28 2.07
CA SER A 89 0.33 -13.62 1.63
C SER A 89 0.09 -14.56 2.82
N SER A 90 -0.42 -15.77 2.54
CA SER A 90 -0.57 -16.83 3.56
C SER A 90 0.74 -17.23 4.24
N ASP A 91 1.87 -16.98 3.58
CA ASP A 91 3.22 -17.25 4.12
C ASP A 91 3.79 -16.06 4.91
N GLY A 92 2.99 -15.00 5.10
CA GLY A 92 3.38 -13.80 5.84
C GLY A 92 4.30 -12.85 5.08
N ILE A 93 4.44 -13.02 3.76
CA ILE A 93 5.28 -12.17 2.92
C ILE A 93 4.49 -10.94 2.48
N PRO A 94 5.00 -9.71 2.64
CA PRO A 94 4.36 -8.51 2.11
C PRO A 94 4.20 -8.55 0.59
N THR A 95 2.99 -8.28 0.12
CA THR A 95 2.59 -8.40 -1.29
C THR A 95 2.02 -7.10 -1.86
N HIS A 96 1.42 -6.26 -1.00
CA HIS A 96 0.72 -5.05 -1.44
C HIS A 96 0.66 -4.00 -0.34
N ALA A 97 0.43 -2.74 -0.74
CA ALA A 97 0.07 -1.66 0.17
C ALA A 97 -0.97 -0.72 -0.46
N ALA A 98 -1.77 -0.10 0.40
CA ALA A 98 -2.75 0.92 0.02
C ALA A 98 -2.65 2.12 0.96
N ARG A 99 -3.01 3.31 0.47
CA ARG A 99 -3.04 4.56 1.25
C ARG A 99 -4.44 5.11 1.30
N GLN A 100 -4.84 5.68 2.43
CA GLN A 100 -6.12 6.34 2.60
C GLN A 100 -6.05 7.81 2.13
N LEU A 101 -7.03 8.22 1.33
CA LEU A 101 -7.24 9.58 0.88
C LEU A 101 -8.02 10.38 1.93
N SER A 102 -7.95 11.71 1.86
CA SER A 102 -8.72 12.61 2.73
C SER A 102 -10.24 12.48 2.58
N SER A 103 -10.70 11.89 1.48
CA SER A 103 -12.11 11.53 1.28
C SER A 103 -12.57 10.32 2.11
N GLY A 104 -11.63 9.60 2.75
CA GLY A 104 -11.85 8.33 3.42
C GLY A 104 -11.80 7.10 2.51
N MET A 105 -11.68 7.30 1.19
CA MET A 105 -11.41 6.23 0.23
C MET A 105 -9.97 5.72 0.38
N TRP A 106 -9.71 4.51 -0.09
CA TRP A 106 -8.37 3.96 -0.22
C TRP A 106 -7.91 4.03 -1.66
N THR A 107 -6.64 4.32 -1.88
CA THR A 107 -5.99 4.27 -3.19
C THR A 107 -4.96 3.14 -3.25
N SER A 108 -4.84 2.49 -4.40
CA SER A 108 -3.92 1.38 -4.63
C SER A 108 -3.43 1.36 -6.07
N LYS A 109 -2.14 1.05 -6.25
CA LYS A 109 -1.60 0.73 -7.57
C LYS A 109 -1.69 -0.78 -7.82
N LEU A 110 -2.34 -1.20 -8.89
CA LEU A 110 -2.46 -2.62 -9.22
C LEU A 110 -1.30 -3.09 -10.10
N GLY A 111 -0.14 -3.38 -9.48
CA GLY A 111 1.05 -3.80 -10.21
C GLY A 111 1.53 -2.74 -11.22
N ASN A 112 1.71 -3.13 -12.49
CA ASN A 112 2.04 -2.20 -13.58
C ASN A 112 0.80 -1.53 -14.21
N SER A 113 -0.40 -1.74 -13.66
CA SER A 113 -1.67 -1.26 -14.20
C SER A 113 -2.10 0.06 -13.54
N GLU A 114 -3.40 0.37 -13.64
CA GLU A 114 -3.98 1.62 -13.16
C GLU A 114 -3.88 1.78 -11.64
N ASP A 115 -3.83 3.03 -11.19
CA ASP A 115 -4.18 3.35 -9.82
C ASP A 115 -5.71 3.34 -9.70
N ILE A 116 -6.20 2.78 -8.60
CA ILE A 116 -7.62 2.70 -8.29
C ILE A 116 -7.95 3.37 -6.98
N GLU A 117 -9.18 3.86 -6.86
CA GLU A 117 -9.82 4.17 -5.59
C GLU A 117 -10.85 3.11 -5.22
N HIS A 118 -10.88 2.73 -3.95
CA HIS A 118 -11.82 1.74 -3.43
C HIS A 118 -12.26 2.05 -1.99
N ARG A 119 -13.44 1.54 -1.60
CA ARG A 119 -14.07 1.91 -0.32
C ARG A 119 -13.56 1.11 0.87
N SER A 120 -13.10 -0.11 0.65
CA SER A 120 -12.80 -1.04 1.74
C SER A 120 -11.62 -1.91 1.35
N LEU A 121 -10.78 -2.25 2.33
CA LEU A 121 -9.53 -2.97 2.07
C LEU A 121 -9.77 -4.41 1.59
N GLU A 122 -10.87 -5.00 2.03
CA GLU A 122 -11.26 -6.39 1.76
C GLU A 122 -11.46 -6.66 0.26
N VAL A 123 -11.71 -5.62 -0.54
CA VAL A 123 -11.92 -5.77 -1.99
C VAL A 123 -10.67 -6.20 -2.74
N LEU A 124 -9.49 -6.00 -2.13
CA LEU A 124 -8.20 -6.39 -2.67
C LEU A 124 -7.63 -7.64 -2.00
N GLU A 125 -8.31 -8.18 -0.99
CA GLU A 125 -7.92 -9.45 -0.38
C GLU A 125 -8.18 -10.62 -1.34
N GLY A 126 -7.36 -11.66 -1.22
CA GLY A 126 -7.47 -12.86 -2.06
C GLY A 126 -6.13 -13.54 -2.30
N SER A 127 -6.06 -14.43 -3.28
CA SER A 127 -4.85 -15.24 -3.52
C SER A 127 -3.64 -14.43 -3.99
N ILE A 128 -3.85 -13.21 -4.51
CA ILE A 128 -2.77 -12.38 -5.07
C ILE A 128 -2.13 -11.52 -3.98
N TYR A 129 -2.92 -10.73 -3.26
CA TYR A 129 -2.41 -9.84 -2.21
C TYR A 129 -2.54 -10.43 -0.81
N GLY A 130 -3.25 -11.55 -0.63
CA GLY A 130 -3.48 -12.14 0.67
C GLY A 130 -4.48 -11.31 1.49
N ALA A 131 -4.13 -10.97 2.72
CA ALA A 131 -5.02 -10.27 3.64
C ALA A 131 -4.34 -9.04 4.27
N VAL A 132 -5.13 -8.09 4.74
CA VAL A 132 -4.63 -6.93 5.50
C VAL A 132 -3.93 -7.41 6.78
N ALA A 133 -2.65 -7.09 6.93
CA ALA A 133 -1.86 -7.47 8.11
C ALA A 133 -1.80 -6.37 9.16
N ILE A 134 -1.67 -5.12 8.72
CA ILE A 134 -1.45 -3.98 9.62
C ILE A 134 -1.92 -2.67 8.97
N VAL A 135 -2.41 -1.76 9.81
CA VAL A 135 -2.68 -0.36 9.44
C VAL A 135 -1.69 0.53 10.19
N LEU A 136 -1.13 1.51 9.50
CA LEU A 136 -0.27 2.54 10.08
C LEU A 136 -0.89 3.92 9.81
N LYS A 137 -0.60 4.91 10.65
CA LYS A 137 -1.05 6.29 10.47
C LYS A 137 0.06 7.31 10.74
N ARG A 138 -0.02 8.47 10.09
CA ARG A 138 0.80 9.65 10.41
C ARG A 138 -0.05 10.93 10.36
N PRO A 139 0.34 12.00 11.07
CA PRO A 139 -0.31 13.30 10.95
C PRO A 139 -0.20 13.86 9.53
N THR A 140 -1.28 14.41 8.99
CA THR A 140 -1.25 15.26 7.81
C THR A 140 -1.06 16.70 8.26
N TYR A 141 0.08 17.30 7.94
CA TYR A 141 0.26 18.74 8.17
C TYR A 141 -0.56 19.50 7.11
N THR A 142 -1.61 20.20 7.54
CA THR A 142 -2.34 21.20 6.75
C THR A 142 -1.54 22.48 6.59
#